data_AF-Q58204-F1
#
_entry.id   AF-Q58204-F1
#
_cell.length_a   1.000
_cell.length_b   1.000
_cell.length_c   1.000
_cell.angle_alpha   90.00
_cell.angle_beta   90.00
_cell.angle_gamma   90.00
#
_symmetry.space_group_name_H-M   'P 1'
#
loop_
_entity.id
_entity.type
_entity.pdbx_description
1 polymer ?
#
loop_
_entity_poly.entity_id
_entity_poly.type
_entity_poly.pdbx_seq_one_letter_code
_entity_poly.pdbx_strand_id
1 'polypeptide(L)'
;MILMNLIEALTNPDTFFKKLSQKEISLKEPFLIVLIFSILIAISAYISTSIIYKIFPPQYQQVLAFTKIIALISTFIGGIVAWLIIAGFMHLISMIFKGEGSFKKTLSFTGYGFLPNIVGALITIPIAYYMREISQQEMRL
;
A
#
# COMPACT_ATOMS: atom_id res chain seq x y z
N MET A 1 -10.91 20.93 -11.12
CA MET A 1 -10.23 19.63 -10.93
C MET A 1 -11.27 18.61 -10.48
N ILE A 2 -11.78 17.79 -11.40
CA ILE A 2 -12.85 16.80 -11.10
C ILE A 2 -12.17 15.55 -10.54
N LEU A 3 -12.28 15.36 -9.23
CA LEU A 3 -11.88 14.15 -8.51
C LEU A 3 -12.43 12.93 -9.25
N MET A 4 -11.58 11.94 -9.56
CA MET A 4 -12.06 10.71 -10.19
C MET A 4 -13.10 10.03 -9.30
N ASN A 5 -14.11 9.41 -9.89
CA ASN A 5 -15.06 8.62 -9.11
C ASN A 5 -14.38 7.32 -8.65
N LEU A 6 -13.77 7.34 -7.47
CA LEU A 6 -13.07 6.18 -6.92
C LEU A 6 -13.98 4.98 -6.67
N ILE A 7 -15.29 5.21 -6.46
CA ILE A 7 -16.27 4.12 -6.37
C ILE A 7 -16.35 3.40 -7.71
N GLU A 8 -16.33 4.12 -8.83
CA GLU A 8 -16.34 3.51 -10.17
C GLU A 8 -15.07 2.69 -10.43
N ALA A 9 -13.91 3.10 -9.91
CA ALA A 9 -12.70 2.28 -9.99
C ALA A 9 -12.83 0.92 -9.27
N LEU A 10 -13.64 0.87 -8.20
CA LEU A 10 -13.86 -0.36 -7.41
C LEU A 10 -14.98 -1.22 -7.97
N THR A 11 -16.04 -0.63 -8.52
CA THR A 11 -17.25 -1.35 -8.96
C THR A 11 -17.31 -1.59 -10.47
N ASN A 12 -16.64 -0.76 -11.28
CA ASN A 12 -16.59 -0.84 -12.73
C ASN A 12 -15.24 -0.32 -13.27
N PRO A 13 -14.14 -1.07 -13.00
CA PRO A 13 -12.79 -0.65 -13.35
C PRO A 13 -12.63 -0.39 -14.86
N ASP A 14 -13.29 -1.18 -15.71
CA ASP A 14 -13.21 -1.00 -17.17
C ASP A 14 -13.68 0.38 -17.60
N THR A 15 -14.85 0.80 -17.11
CA THR A 15 -15.40 2.13 -17.41
C THR A 15 -14.52 3.23 -16.84
N PHE A 16 -14.05 3.04 -15.61
CA PHE A 16 -13.15 3.98 -14.94
C PHE A 16 -11.86 4.20 -15.74
N PHE A 17 -11.13 3.14 -16.09
CA PHE A 17 -9.86 3.24 -16.78
C PHE A 17 -10.02 3.73 -18.23
N LYS A 18 -11.15 3.42 -18.88
CA LYS A 18 -11.50 4.00 -20.18
C LYS A 18 -11.63 5.51 -20.11
N LYS A 19 -12.37 6.05 -19.13
CA LYS A 19 -12.48 7.51 -18.90
C LYS A 19 -11.14 8.13 -18.50
N LEU A 20 -10.36 7.45 -17.64
CA LEU A 20 -9.04 7.89 -17.23
C LEU A 20 -8.09 8.04 -18.43
N SER A 21 -8.19 7.15 -19.43
CA SER A 21 -7.34 7.17 -20.62
C SER A 21 -7.50 8.41 -21.50
N GLN A 22 -8.65 9.08 -21.38
CA GLN A 22 -9.05 10.26 -22.14
C GLN A 22 -8.75 11.57 -21.40
N LYS A 23 -8.43 11.52 -20.10
CA LYS A 23 -8.07 12.70 -19.30
C LYS A 23 -6.59 13.04 -19.43
N GLU A 24 -6.27 14.30 -19.12
CA GLU A 24 -4.89 14.75 -18.94
C GLU A 24 -4.21 13.96 -17.82
N ILE A 25 -2.92 13.66 -18.02
CA ILE A 25 -2.13 12.85 -17.10
C ILE A 25 -1.88 13.66 -15.82
N SER A 26 -2.32 13.12 -14.69
CA SER A 26 -2.07 13.67 -13.36
C SER A 26 -1.58 12.58 -12.42
N LEU A 27 -0.53 12.88 -11.65
CA LEU A 27 0.03 11.96 -10.65
C LEU A 27 -0.44 12.26 -9.23
N LYS A 28 -1.14 13.37 -9.01
CA LYS A 28 -1.51 13.82 -7.66
C LYS A 28 -2.43 12.83 -6.95
N GLU A 29 -3.51 12.42 -7.61
CA GLU A 29 -4.47 11.46 -7.05
C GLU A 29 -3.84 10.05 -6.91
N PRO A 30 -3.20 9.46 -7.93
CA PRO A 30 -2.46 8.20 -7.81
C PRO A 30 -1.44 8.19 -6.67
N PHE A 31 -0.66 9.26 -6.52
CA PHE A 31 0.32 9.39 -5.44
C PHE A 31 -0.35 9.40 -4.08
N LEU A 32 -1.47 10.11 -3.92
CA LEU A 32 -2.20 10.15 -2.66
C LEU A 32 -2.75 8.76 -2.28
N ILE A 33 -3.27 8.00 -3.25
CA ILE A 33 -3.72 6.62 -3.05
C ILE A 33 -2.56 5.75 -2.54
N VAL A 34 -1.42 5.78 -3.25
CA VAL A 34 -0.25 4.98 -2.87
C VAL A 34 0.33 5.42 -1.52
N LEU A 35 0.30 6.71 -1.20
CA LEU A 35 0.72 7.25 0.09
C LEU A 35 -0.16 6.73 1.23
N ILE A 36 -1.48 6.80 1.08
CA ILE A 36 -2.44 6.27 2.06
C ILE A 36 -2.22 4.78 2.24
N PHE A 37 -2.12 4.02 1.15
CA PHE A 37 -1.81 2.60 1.21
C PHE A 37 -0.50 2.32 1.96
N SER A 38 0.56 3.08 1.68
CA SER A 38 1.88 2.95 2.31
C SER A 38 1.83 3.19 3.83
N ILE A 39 1.01 4.15 4.27
CA ILE A 39 0.76 4.40 5.70
C ILE A 39 0.03 3.20 6.32
N LEU A 40 -1.03 2.70 5.66
CA LEU A 40 -1.84 1.60 6.18
C LEU A 40 -1.01 0.31 6.33
N ILE A 41 -0.17 -0.03 5.36
CA ILE A 41 0.71 -1.20 5.47
C ILE A 41 1.75 -1.04 6.58
N ALA A 42 2.25 0.18 6.82
CA ALA A 42 3.17 0.44 7.93
C ALA A 42 2.48 0.30 9.30
N ILE A 43 1.21 0.75 9.41
CA ILE A 43 0.39 0.53 10.61
C ILE A 43 0.18 -0.97 10.84
N SER A 44 -0.16 -1.72 9.78
CA SER A 44 -0.33 -3.17 9.85
C SER A 44 0.98 -3.86 10.32
N ALA A 45 2.13 -3.48 9.75
CA ALA A 45 3.44 -3.98 10.18
C ALA A 45 3.76 -3.64 11.64
N TYR A 46 3.39 -2.46 12.13
CA TYR A 46 3.56 -2.08 13.53
C TYR A 46 2.78 -3.01 14.47
N ILE A 47 1.53 -3.32 14.13
CA ILE A 47 0.68 -4.20 14.93
C ILE A 47 1.30 -5.60 14.99
N SER A 48 1.66 -6.17 13.84
CA SER A 48 2.24 -7.51 13.73
C SER A 48 3.57 -7.65 14.48
N THR A 49 4.49 -6.70 14.29
CA THR A 49 5.81 -6.73 14.96
C THR A 49 5.71 -6.54 16.48
N SER A 50 4.66 -5.88 16.98
CA SER A 50 4.46 -5.69 18.42
C SER A 50 4.10 -6.96 19.17
N ILE A 51 3.52 -7.96 18.48
CA ILE A 51 3.27 -9.28 19.06
C ILE A 51 4.60 -10.03 19.24
N ILE A 52 5.42 -10.04 18.19
CA ILE A 52 6.72 -10.74 18.15
C ILE A 52 7.69 -10.17 19.18
N TYR A 53 7.77 -8.85 19.34
CA TYR A 53 8.71 -8.18 20.25
C TYR A 53 8.66 -8.69 21.69
N LYS A 54 7.46 -9.03 22.20
CA LYS A 54 7.28 -9.45 23.60
C LYS A 54 7.67 -10.90 23.87
N ILE A 55 7.83 -11.69 22.82
CA ILE A 55 8.28 -13.09 22.92
C ILE A 55 9.79 -13.13 23.21
N PHE A 56 10.52 -12.06 22.87
CA PHE A 56 11.97 -12.01 23.06
C PHE A 56 12.39 -11.53 24.47
N PRO A 57 13.45 -12.14 25.03
CA PRO A 57 14.06 -11.69 26.28
C PRO A 57 14.47 -10.21 26.27
N PRO A 58 14.47 -9.51 27.43
CA PRO A 58 14.77 -8.07 27.53
C PRO A 58 16.12 -7.66 26.92
N GLN A 59 17.13 -8.52 26.96
CA GLN A 59 18.45 -8.21 26.37
C GLN A 59 18.40 -8.02 24.84
N TYR A 60 17.41 -8.61 24.16
CA TYR A 60 17.24 -8.46 22.71
C TYR A 60 16.28 -7.32 22.33
N GLN A 61 15.51 -6.82 23.29
CA GLN A 61 14.47 -5.83 23.06
C GLN A 61 15.03 -4.50 22.52
N GLN A 62 16.20 -4.05 22.98
CA GLN A 62 16.83 -2.83 22.45
C GLN A 62 17.18 -2.97 20.97
N VAL A 63 17.80 -4.10 20.58
CA VAL A 63 18.12 -4.39 19.19
C VAL A 63 16.84 -4.48 18.35
N LEU A 64 15.81 -5.14 18.87
CA LEU A 64 14.52 -5.27 18.19
C LEU A 64 13.76 -3.95 18.06
N ALA A 65 13.90 -3.01 19.01
CA ALA A 65 13.28 -1.70 18.92
C ALA A 65 13.85 -0.90 17.74
N PHE A 66 15.18 -0.95 17.57
CA PHE A 66 15.85 -0.30 16.45
C PHE A 66 15.47 -0.94 15.10
N THR A 67 15.50 -2.28 15.01
CA THR A 67 15.10 -2.97 13.77
C THR A 67 13.63 -2.76 13.44
N LYS A 68 12.75 -2.65 14.44
CA LYS A 68 11.34 -2.31 14.26
C LYS A 68 11.17 -0.96 13.58
N ILE A 69 11.89 0.08 14.01
CA ILE A 69 11.82 1.41 13.39
C ILE A 69 12.26 1.33 11.92
N ILE A 70 13.37 0.64 11.64
CA ILE A 70 13.85 0.44 10.26
C ILE A 70 12.82 -0.32 9.44
N ALA A 71 12.23 -1.38 9.98
CA ALA A 71 11.23 -2.18 9.29
C ALA A 71 9.97 -1.36 8.95
N LEU A 72 9.52 -0.48 9.85
CA LEU A 72 8.37 0.40 9.61
C LEU A 72 8.65 1.42 8.52
N ILE A 73 9.80 2.09 8.58
CA ILE A 73 10.22 3.04 7.55
C ILE A 73 10.38 2.33 6.21
N SER A 74 11.02 1.16 6.20
CA SER A 74 11.21 0.33 5.01
C SER A 74 9.88 -0.13 4.42
N THR A 75 8.90 -0.49 5.24
CA THR A 75 7.57 -0.89 4.80
C THR A 75 6.82 0.29 4.17
N PHE A 76 6.87 1.46 4.81
CA PHE A 76 6.27 2.68 4.29
C PHE A 76 6.89 3.08 2.94
N ILE A 77 8.22 3.20 2.88
CA ILE A 77 8.94 3.53 1.64
C ILE A 77 8.72 2.44 0.58
N GLY A 78 8.68 1.18 1.01
CA GLY A 78 8.46 0.00 0.19
C GLY A 78 7.15 0.05 -0.58
N GLY A 79 6.07 0.59 -0.01
CA GLY A 79 4.81 0.79 -0.73
C GLY A 79 4.95 1.73 -1.93
N ILE A 80 5.67 2.84 -1.76
CA ILE A 80 5.94 3.81 -2.82
C ILE A 80 6.89 3.22 -3.87
N VAL A 81 7.95 2.54 -3.44
CA VAL A 81 8.90 1.87 -4.34
C VAL A 81 8.23 0.75 -5.13
N ALA A 82 7.37 -0.05 -4.50
CA ALA A 82 6.60 -1.09 -5.16
C ALA A 82 5.72 -0.51 -6.28
N TRP A 83 5.07 0.64 -6.04
CA TRP A 83 4.32 1.33 -7.09
C TRP A 83 5.20 1.71 -8.29
N LEU A 84 6.40 2.27 -8.05
CA LEU A 84 7.35 2.61 -9.11
C LEU A 84 7.82 1.37 -9.89
N ILE A 85 8.13 0.28 -9.18
CA ILE A 85 8.56 -0.99 -9.79
C ILE A 85 7.44 -1.59 -10.64
N ILE A 86 6.22 -1.65 -10.11
CA ILE A 86 5.05 -2.16 -10.83
C ILE A 86 4.78 -1.31 -12.06
N ALA A 87 4.83 0.02 -11.93
CA ALA A 87 4.70 0.92 -13.09
C ALA A 87 5.79 0.67 -14.12
N GLY A 88 7.04 0.51 -13.69
CA GLY A 88 8.19 0.22 -14.56
C GLY A 88 7.95 -1.05 -15.36
N PHE A 89 7.59 -2.13 -14.66
CA PHE A 89 7.31 -3.42 -15.27
C PHE A 89 6.12 -3.36 -16.24
N MET A 90 5.02 -2.71 -15.85
CA MET A 90 3.86 -2.53 -16.71
C MET A 90 4.17 -1.69 -17.95
N HIS A 91 5.06 -0.69 -17.81
CA HIS A 91 5.48 0.14 -18.94
C HIS A 91 6.36 -0.65 -19.92
N LEU A 92 7.28 -1.47 -19.41
CA LEU A 92 8.09 -2.38 -20.23
C LEU A 92 7.21 -3.37 -20.99
N ILE A 93 6.24 -4.01 -20.32
CA ILE A 93 5.26 -4.88 -20.97
C ILE A 93 4.51 -4.11 -22.06
N SER A 94 4.00 -2.93 -21.73
CA SER A 94 3.27 -2.09 -22.69
C SER A 94 4.11 -1.82 -23.94
N MET A 95 5.40 -1.49 -23.81
CA MET A 95 6.29 -1.27 -24.95
C MET A 95 6.49 -2.54 -25.80
N ILE A 96 6.62 -3.72 -25.19
CA ILE A 96 6.75 -4.99 -25.93
C ILE A 96 5.52 -5.23 -26.82
N PHE A 97 4.33 -4.90 -26.31
CA PHE A 97 3.07 -5.00 -27.05
C PHE A 97 2.77 -3.75 -27.91
N LYS A 98 3.79 -2.94 -28.24
CA LYS A 98 3.67 -1.71 -29.05
C LYS A 98 2.67 -0.69 -28.47
N GLY A 99 2.46 -0.72 -27.16
CA GLY A 99 1.63 0.24 -26.46
C GLY A 99 2.22 1.63 -26.53
N GLU A 100 1.36 2.62 -26.69
CA GLU A 100 1.73 4.04 -26.78
C GLU A 100 1.43 4.76 -25.47
N GLY A 101 2.33 5.66 -25.06
CA GLY A 101 2.13 6.52 -23.90
C GLY A 101 3.41 6.75 -23.11
N SER A 102 3.40 7.79 -22.27
CA SER A 102 4.52 8.09 -21.40
C SER A 102 4.50 7.22 -20.14
N PHE A 103 5.68 7.01 -19.54
CA PHE A 103 5.79 6.35 -18.23
C PHE A 103 4.92 7.02 -17.15
N LYS A 104 4.74 8.36 -17.22
CA LYS A 104 3.82 9.09 -16.34
C LYS A 104 2.37 8.62 -16.47
N LYS A 105 1.92 8.26 -17.68
CA LYS A 105 0.59 7.68 -17.89
C LYS A 105 0.49 6.30 -17.21
N THR A 106 1.51 5.46 -17.37
CA THR A 106 1.55 4.15 -16.69
C THR A 106 1.54 4.30 -15.17
N LEU A 107 2.35 5.20 -14.59
CA LEU A 107 2.34 5.52 -13.17
C LEU A 107 0.95 5.95 -12.67
N SER A 108 0.28 6.82 -13.44
CA SER A 108 -1.07 7.26 -13.10
C SER A 108 -2.04 6.08 -13.01
N PHE A 109 -2.00 5.18 -13.98
CA PHE A 109 -2.89 4.02 -14.05
C PHE A 109 -2.61 3.03 -12.93
N THR A 110 -1.34 2.66 -12.72
CA THR A 110 -0.98 1.69 -11.68
C THR A 110 -1.28 2.21 -10.28
N GLY A 111 -1.19 3.52 -10.03
CA GLY A 111 -1.50 4.07 -8.71
C GLY A 111 -2.98 3.95 -8.33
N TYR A 112 -3.91 4.09 -9.28
CA TYR A 112 -5.33 3.76 -9.02
C TYR A 112 -5.54 2.26 -8.77
N GLY A 113 -4.68 1.40 -9.32
CA GLY A 113 -4.68 -0.04 -9.03
C GLY A 113 -4.39 -0.41 -7.57
N PHE A 114 -3.89 0.51 -6.75
CA PHE A 114 -3.71 0.30 -5.31
C PHE A 114 -4.99 0.54 -4.49
N LEU A 115 -6.05 1.07 -5.11
CA LEU A 115 -7.29 1.41 -4.39
C LEU A 115 -7.95 0.18 -3.71
N PRO A 116 -8.05 -1.01 -4.34
CA PRO A 116 -8.56 -2.20 -3.66
C PRO A 116 -7.74 -2.59 -2.42
N ASN A 117 -6.41 -2.34 -2.44
CA ASN A 117 -5.54 -2.64 -1.30
C ASN A 117 -5.82 -1.73 -0.10
N ILE A 118 -6.25 -0.48 -0.33
CA ILE A 118 -6.70 0.41 0.76
C ILE A 118 -7.94 -0.18 1.42
N VAL A 119 -8.92 -0.62 0.62
CA VAL A 119 -10.15 -1.26 1.14
C VAL A 119 -9.79 -2.51 1.95
N GLY A 120 -8.92 -3.36 1.42
CA GLY A 120 -8.42 -4.54 2.13
C GLY A 120 -7.75 -4.18 3.46
N ALA A 121 -6.84 -3.20 3.45
CA ALA A 121 -6.13 -2.77 4.65
C ALA A 121 -7.06 -2.18 5.73
N LEU A 122 -8.09 -1.42 5.32
CA LEU A 122 -9.10 -0.88 6.24
C LEU A 122 -9.90 -1.98 6.95
N ILE A 123 -10.05 -3.16 6.34
CA ILE A 123 -10.69 -4.33 6.95
C ILE A 123 -9.68 -5.11 7.80
N THR A 124 -8.47 -5.34 7.29
CA THR A 124 -7.48 -6.21 7.96
C THR A 124 -6.86 -5.57 9.21
N ILE A 125 -6.66 -4.24 9.25
CA ILE A 125 -6.01 -3.56 10.38
C ILE A 125 -6.82 -3.69 11.69
N PRO A 126 -8.15 -3.42 11.71
CA PRO A 126 -8.97 -3.65 12.90
C PRO A 126 -8.92 -5.09 13.39
N ILE A 127 -8.96 -6.06 12.48
CA ILE A 127 -8.86 -7.50 12.81
C ILE A 127 -7.51 -7.79 13.45
N ALA A 128 -6.41 -7.32 12.84
CA ALA A 128 -5.07 -7.51 13.38
C ALA A 128 -4.91 -6.85 14.76
N TYR A 129 -5.51 -5.68 14.98
CA TYR A 129 -5.52 -5.01 16.28
C TYR A 129 -6.22 -5.86 17.35
N TYR A 130 -7.42 -6.38 17.04
CA TYR A 130 -8.18 -7.23 17.95
C TYR A 130 -7.44 -8.54 18.28
N MET A 131 -6.86 -9.20 17.26
CA MET A 131 -6.04 -10.39 17.47
C MET A 131 -4.81 -10.10 18.35
N ARG A 132 -4.16 -8.94 18.16
CA ARG A 132 -3.07 -8.51 19.03
C ARG A 132 -3.55 -8.39 20.47
N GLU A 133 -4.71 -7.80 20.73
CA GLU A 133 -5.23 -7.65 22.09
C GLU A 133 -5.47 -9.00 22.79
N ILE A 134 -6.09 -9.96 22.10
CA ILE A 134 -6.28 -11.33 22.60
C ILE A 134 -4.95 -11.98 22.98
N SER A 135 -3.97 -11.97 22.08
CA SER A 135 -2.65 -12.59 22.34
C SER A 135 -1.95 -12.00 23.57
N GLN A 136 -2.21 -10.72 23.87
CA GLN A 136 -1.62 -10.03 25.02
C GLN A 136 -2.31 -10.37 26.33
N GLN A 137 -3.59 -10.76 26.31
CA GLN A 137 -4.28 -11.27 27.48
C GLN A 137 -3.83 -12.69 27.81
N GLU A 138 -3.68 -13.55 26.81
CA GLU A 138 -3.18 -14.93 27.00
C GLU A 138 -1.78 -14.97 27.61
N MET A 139 -0.88 -14.05 27.24
CA MET A 139 0.47 -13.95 27.84
C MET A 139 0.51 -13.36 29.26
N ARG A 140 -0.61 -12.85 29.79
CA ARG A 140 -0.70 -12.32 31.17
C ARG A 140 -1.29 -13.31 32.17
N LEU A 141 -1.86 -14.41 31.70
CA LEU A 141 -2.37 -15.52 32.51
C LEU A 141 -1.24 -16.52 32.78
#